data_AF-K8EUB7-F1
#
_entry.id   AF-K8EUB7-F1
#
_cell.length_a   1.000
_cell.length_b   1.000
_cell.length_c   1.000
_cell.angle_alpha   90.00
_cell.angle_beta   90.00
_cell.angle_gamma   90.00
#
_symmetry.space_group_name_H-M   'P 1'
#
loop_
_entity.id
_entity.type
_entity.pdbx_description
1 polymer ?
#
loop_
_entity_poly.entity_id
_entity_poly.type
_entity_poly.pdbx_seq_one_letter_code
_entity_poly.pdbx_strand_id
1 'polypeptide(L)'
;MTPLRSFAFLAFLMVFSSTGTTRAAMEETTNLINDPFQSTSCLDAQMYCEQTITPAIEQDGTLTQFLRDERKEAKRTESWESIVPEERMKQMKVPETLALGCCLLFGECALESGERNENRKLGARVLEEAAKSKEKSEQVPEITFLTANAHVCAGRTKYPCDSERVKLFRKASRNGFHSAALTAAEILITRYGGEYADKEGACGSKSATTGEMTFPEANDPADAVVAKSLLKPLLATSLDKKAKTRLKELEKIEETLIGGGKLEPDVAMQMADVVVDIGLKILIGVCVVCVVFKFRETRLVSAAFAFLCKITGASAVRRFYRFLRGDFDASARVNAGRAGSRAEMRAEAKRMAKELYKNGKKKET
;
A
#
# COMPACT_ATOMS: atom_id res chain seq x y z
N MET A 1 15.75 -39.80 -11.50
CA MET A 1 14.30 -39.93 -11.72
C MET A 1 13.68 -40.71 -10.57
N THR A 2 13.08 -40.00 -9.63
CA THR A 2 11.96 -40.37 -8.73
C THR A 2 11.59 -39.10 -7.93
N PRO A 3 10.32 -38.97 -7.47
CA PRO A 3 9.64 -37.68 -7.40
C PRO A 3 9.19 -37.26 -5.97
N LEU A 4 8.74 -36.00 -5.89
CA LEU A 4 7.80 -35.37 -4.94
C LEU A 4 7.50 -36.07 -3.61
N ARG A 5 7.60 -35.31 -2.50
CA ARG A 5 6.40 -34.89 -1.72
C ARG A 5 6.67 -33.90 -0.57
N SER A 6 5.90 -32.81 -0.65
CA SER A 6 5.17 -32.14 0.45
C SER A 6 5.94 -31.40 1.55
N PHE A 7 6.15 -30.11 1.27
CA PHE A 7 5.99 -29.00 2.21
C PHE A 7 4.63 -29.08 2.95
N ALA A 8 4.61 -29.61 4.16
CA ALA A 8 3.47 -29.47 5.08
C ALA A 8 3.82 -29.96 6.50
N PHE A 9 4.85 -29.44 7.16
CA PHE A 9 5.02 -29.65 8.60
C PHE A 9 5.90 -28.54 9.18
N LEU A 10 5.29 -27.56 9.84
CA LEU A 10 5.75 -26.90 11.08
C LEU A 10 4.86 -25.68 11.38
N ALA A 11 3.57 -25.94 11.53
CA ALA A 11 2.76 -25.20 12.50
C ALA A 11 2.79 -26.04 13.79
N PHE A 12 3.57 -25.60 14.79
CA PHE A 12 3.48 -25.87 16.24
C PHE A 12 4.89 -25.82 16.84
N LEU A 13 5.18 -24.74 17.58
CA LEU A 13 5.75 -24.74 18.94
C LEU A 13 6.00 -23.30 19.39
N MET A 14 4.91 -22.64 19.83
CA MET A 14 5.02 -21.57 20.82
C MET A 14 5.17 -22.21 22.20
N VAL A 15 6.40 -22.32 22.72
CA VAL A 15 6.64 -22.43 24.16
C VAL A 15 7.93 -21.70 24.50
N PHE A 16 7.80 -20.76 25.43
CA PHE A 16 8.80 -19.89 26.02
C PHE A 16 10.11 -20.59 26.43
N SER A 17 11.24 -19.92 26.21
CA SER A 17 12.34 -19.76 27.18
C SER A 17 13.44 -18.86 26.60
N SER A 18 13.60 -17.64 27.12
CA SER A 18 14.94 -17.04 27.27
C SER A 18 14.89 -15.92 28.31
N THR A 19 15.42 -16.23 29.48
CA THR A 19 15.86 -15.28 30.48
C THR A 19 17.20 -14.70 30.04
N GLY A 20 17.33 -13.37 30.10
CA GLY A 20 18.63 -12.71 30.26
C GLY A 20 19.18 -11.99 29.03
N THR A 21 18.69 -10.79 28.71
CA THR A 21 19.45 -9.72 28.04
C THR A 21 18.79 -8.33 28.19
N THR A 22 17.97 -8.09 29.21
CA THR A 22 17.16 -6.85 29.32
C THR A 22 17.89 -5.63 29.89
N ARG A 23 19.15 -5.73 30.35
CA ARG A 23 19.79 -4.62 31.09
C ARG A 23 20.64 -3.64 30.27
N ALA A 24 21.19 -4.05 29.13
CA ALA A 24 22.11 -3.19 28.34
C ALA A 24 21.43 -2.38 27.22
N ALA A 25 20.11 -2.51 27.06
CA ALA A 25 19.33 -1.77 26.06
C ALA A 25 18.67 -0.49 26.60
N MET A 26 18.86 -0.17 27.89
CA MET A 26 18.04 0.81 28.60
C MET A 26 18.69 2.20 28.76
N GLU A 27 19.94 2.40 28.34
CA GLU A 27 20.72 3.60 28.74
C GLU A 27 20.90 4.68 27.66
N GLU A 28 20.39 4.51 26.44
CA GLU A 28 20.48 5.53 25.37
C GLU A 28 19.11 5.94 24.81
N THR A 29 18.12 5.81 25.65
CA THR A 29 16.75 6.31 25.47
C THR A 29 16.66 7.67 26.14
N THR A 30 16.99 8.78 25.46
CA THR A 30 16.64 10.12 25.99
C THR A 30 16.07 11.09 24.95
N ASN A 31 16.14 10.78 23.65
CA ASN A 31 15.40 11.54 22.62
C ASN A 31 14.41 10.69 21.77
N LEU A 32 14.37 9.37 21.95
CA LEU A 32 13.56 8.41 21.16
C LEU A 32 12.68 7.46 22.01
N ILE A 33 12.44 7.75 23.30
CA ILE A 33 11.81 6.79 24.24
C ILE A 33 10.35 6.43 23.87
N ASN A 34 9.67 7.19 23.01
CA ASN A 34 8.22 7.06 22.81
C ASN A 34 7.80 6.72 21.36
N ASP A 35 8.63 6.04 20.55
CA ASP A 35 8.13 5.43 19.29
C ASP A 35 7.65 3.99 19.56
N PRO A 36 6.35 3.74 19.81
CA PRO A 36 5.82 2.40 20.06
C PRO A 36 5.93 1.49 18.83
N PHE A 37 6.13 2.06 17.66
CA PHE A 37 6.29 1.29 16.44
C PHE A 37 7.76 0.88 16.22
N GLN A 38 8.74 1.58 16.80
CA GLN A 38 10.15 1.20 16.70
C GLN A 38 10.45 -0.08 17.46
N SER A 39 9.95 -0.20 18.69
CA SER A 39 10.15 -1.40 19.52
C SER A 39 9.58 -2.67 18.87
N THR A 40 8.37 -2.57 18.28
CA THR A 40 7.75 -3.67 17.53
C THR A 40 8.54 -4.02 16.28
N SER A 41 8.94 -3.03 15.48
CA SER A 41 9.77 -3.28 14.29
C SER A 41 11.14 -3.89 14.65
N CYS A 42 11.77 -3.46 15.73
CA CYS A 42 13.02 -4.06 16.20
C CYS A 42 12.82 -5.52 16.58
N LEU A 43 11.77 -5.84 17.34
CA LEU A 43 11.47 -7.21 17.74
C LEU A 43 11.19 -8.11 16.53
N ASP A 44 10.38 -7.65 15.58
CA ASP A 44 10.05 -8.41 14.37
C ASP A 44 11.30 -8.67 13.51
N ALA A 45 12.17 -7.67 13.33
CA ALA A 45 13.41 -7.84 12.60
C ALA A 45 14.39 -8.75 13.34
N GLN A 46 14.49 -8.64 14.66
CA GLN A 46 15.33 -9.50 15.49
C GLN A 46 14.88 -10.96 15.38
N MET A 47 13.59 -11.23 15.59
CA MET A 47 13.03 -12.58 15.48
C MET A 47 13.29 -13.18 14.10
N TYR A 48 13.13 -12.40 13.02
CA TYR A 48 13.41 -12.88 11.68
C TYR A 48 14.89 -13.25 11.50
N CYS A 49 15.80 -12.38 11.94
CA CYS A 49 17.24 -12.65 11.89
C CYS A 49 17.60 -13.90 12.69
N GLU A 50 17.11 -14.04 13.92
CA GLU A 50 17.41 -15.18 14.80
C GLU A 50 16.80 -16.50 14.32
N GLN A 51 15.57 -16.49 13.81
CA GLN A 51 14.86 -17.72 13.43
C GLN A 51 15.15 -18.17 12.00
N THR A 52 15.55 -17.26 11.11
CA THR A 52 15.72 -17.56 9.68
C THR A 52 17.16 -17.42 9.23
N ILE A 53 17.82 -16.31 9.57
CA ILE A 53 19.15 -16.00 9.03
C ILE A 53 20.26 -16.68 9.83
N THR A 54 20.22 -16.64 11.17
CA THR A 54 21.22 -17.29 12.02
C THR A 54 21.35 -18.78 11.73
N PRO A 55 20.27 -19.59 11.67
CA PRO A 55 20.39 -21.00 11.36
C PRO A 55 20.93 -21.26 9.94
N ALA A 56 20.60 -20.40 8.98
CA ALA A 56 21.12 -20.50 7.62
C ALA A 56 22.63 -20.24 7.56
N ILE A 57 23.14 -19.30 8.36
CA ILE A 57 24.58 -19.04 8.50
C ILE A 57 25.28 -20.28 9.09
N GLU A 58 24.73 -20.84 10.18
CA GLU A 58 25.32 -22.00 10.87
C GLU A 58 25.38 -23.25 9.99
N GLN A 59 24.39 -23.44 9.11
CA GLN A 59 24.32 -24.58 8.19
C GLN A 59 25.20 -24.41 6.93
N ASP A 60 25.60 -23.19 6.60
CA ASP A 60 26.41 -22.88 5.43
C ASP A 60 27.82 -22.41 5.81
N GLY A 61 28.79 -23.31 5.63
CA GLY A 61 30.20 -23.03 5.91
C GLY A 61 30.78 -21.88 5.08
N THR A 62 30.24 -21.61 3.88
CA THR A 62 30.69 -20.49 3.05
C THR A 62 30.21 -19.15 3.60
N LEU A 63 28.97 -19.08 4.09
CA LEU A 63 28.43 -17.88 4.75
C LEU A 63 29.09 -17.62 6.10
N THR A 64 29.34 -18.67 6.87
CA THR A 64 30.10 -18.57 8.12
C THR A 64 31.50 -18.04 7.87
N GLN A 65 32.20 -18.55 6.84
CA GLN A 65 33.53 -18.08 6.49
C GLN A 65 33.52 -16.64 5.98
N PHE A 66 32.55 -16.28 5.13
CA PHE A 66 32.34 -14.91 4.68
C PHE A 66 32.23 -13.93 5.85
N LEU A 67 31.32 -14.16 6.81
CA LEU A 67 31.16 -13.27 7.96
C LEU A 67 32.43 -13.20 8.81
N ARG A 68 33.16 -14.31 8.98
CA ARG A 68 34.43 -14.33 9.70
C ARG A 68 35.48 -13.44 9.02
N ASP A 69 35.59 -13.50 7.70
CA ASP A 69 36.54 -12.70 6.93
C ASP A 69 36.18 -11.22 6.98
N GLU A 70 34.89 -10.87 6.84
CA GLU A 70 34.42 -9.50 6.99
C GLU A 70 34.69 -8.93 8.39
N ARG A 71 34.41 -9.70 9.45
CA ARG A 71 34.68 -9.31 10.84
C ARG A 71 36.17 -9.09 11.09
N LYS A 72 37.03 -9.92 10.51
CA LYS A 72 38.48 -9.79 10.63
C LYS A 72 38.98 -8.51 9.97
N GLU A 73 38.46 -8.21 8.79
CA GLU A 73 38.79 -6.97 8.09
C GLU A 73 38.25 -5.74 8.84
N ALA A 74 37.04 -5.83 9.41
CA ALA A 74 36.42 -4.74 10.20
C ALA A 74 37.24 -4.38 11.43
N LYS A 75 37.79 -5.40 12.11
CA LYS A 75 38.73 -5.19 13.20
C LYS A 75 40.04 -4.57 12.75
N ARG A 76 40.52 -4.90 11.54
CA ARG A 76 41.78 -4.35 11.00
C ARG A 76 41.67 -2.87 10.64
N THR A 77 40.53 -2.48 10.06
CA THR A 77 40.26 -1.10 9.62
C THR A 77 39.53 -0.27 10.67
N GLU A 78 39.11 -0.90 11.76
CA GLU A 78 38.28 -0.34 12.84
C GLU A 78 36.94 0.24 12.36
N SER A 79 36.49 -0.10 11.14
CA SER A 79 35.28 0.48 10.54
C SER A 79 34.59 -0.44 9.54
N TRP A 80 33.33 -0.78 9.83
CA TRP A 80 32.47 -1.49 8.89
C TRP A 80 32.13 -0.68 7.63
N GLU A 81 31.99 0.64 7.74
CA GLU A 81 31.62 1.49 6.60
C GLU A 81 32.73 1.54 5.55
N SER A 82 34.00 1.44 5.97
CA SER A 82 35.15 1.37 5.06
C SER A 82 35.18 0.07 4.23
N ILE A 83 34.61 -1.00 4.77
CA ILE A 83 34.64 -2.35 4.21
C ILE A 83 33.42 -2.64 3.37
N VAL A 84 32.29 -2.06 3.75
CA VAL A 84 31.00 -2.29 3.11
C VAL A 84 30.52 -0.99 2.45
N PRO A 85 31.25 -0.44 1.46
CA PRO A 85 30.74 0.68 0.67
C PRO A 85 29.59 0.22 -0.21
N GLU A 86 28.77 1.17 -0.67
CA GLU A 86 27.57 0.89 -1.47
C GLU A 86 27.85 0.03 -2.71
N GLU A 87 28.96 0.28 -3.40
CA GLU A 87 29.36 -0.51 -4.58
C GLU A 87 29.65 -1.97 -4.25
N ARG A 88 30.17 -2.25 -3.05
CA ARG A 88 30.36 -3.62 -2.58
C ARG A 88 29.03 -4.27 -2.22
N MET A 89 28.09 -3.51 -1.64
CA MET A 89 26.75 -4.00 -1.34
C MET A 89 26.02 -4.50 -2.59
N LYS A 90 26.19 -3.82 -3.72
CA LYS A 90 25.63 -4.22 -5.01
C LYS A 90 26.19 -5.55 -5.52
N GLN A 91 27.46 -5.83 -5.23
CA GLN A 91 28.18 -7.03 -5.68
C GLN A 91 27.93 -8.26 -4.79
N MET A 92 27.54 -8.07 -3.53
CA MET A 92 27.24 -9.17 -2.61
C MET A 92 26.04 -10.01 -3.07
N LYS A 93 26.11 -11.32 -2.83
CA LYS A 93 24.97 -12.23 -3.06
C LYS A 93 23.87 -11.97 -2.03
N VAL A 94 22.65 -12.42 -2.33
CA VAL A 94 21.51 -12.29 -1.40
C VAL A 94 21.84 -12.83 -0.01
N PRO A 95 22.35 -14.07 0.13
CA PRO A 95 22.56 -14.65 1.45
C PRO A 95 23.66 -13.93 2.24
N GLU A 96 24.73 -13.48 1.56
CA GLU A 96 25.79 -12.66 2.14
C GLU A 96 25.25 -11.31 2.65
N THR A 97 24.39 -10.67 1.87
CA THR A 97 23.78 -9.38 2.22
C THR A 97 22.83 -9.53 3.43
N LEU A 98 22.01 -10.58 3.45
CA LEU A 98 21.12 -10.89 4.57
C LEU A 98 21.90 -11.22 5.85
N ALA A 99 22.94 -12.06 5.73
CA ALA A 99 23.78 -12.48 6.84
C ALA A 99 24.50 -11.27 7.47
N LEU A 100 25.16 -10.45 6.65
CA LEU A 100 25.87 -9.26 7.11
C LEU A 100 24.90 -8.22 7.69
N GLY A 101 23.77 -7.97 7.01
CA GLY A 101 22.74 -7.05 7.48
C GLY A 101 22.19 -7.42 8.86
N CYS A 102 21.81 -8.69 9.06
CA CYS A 102 21.35 -9.18 10.36
C CYS A 102 22.45 -9.17 11.43
N CYS A 103 23.69 -9.52 11.07
CA CYS A 103 24.82 -9.49 12.00
C CYS A 103 25.11 -8.06 12.49
N LEU A 104 25.05 -7.07 11.61
CA LEU A 104 25.25 -5.65 11.94
C LEU A 104 24.08 -5.05 12.73
N LEU A 105 22.86 -5.54 12.50
CA LEU A 105 21.65 -5.00 13.12
C LEU A 105 21.43 -5.56 14.55
N PHE A 106 21.62 -6.87 14.74
CA PHE A 106 21.33 -7.57 16.01
C PHE A 106 22.43 -8.52 16.48
N GLY A 107 23.34 -8.95 15.59
CA GLY A 107 24.37 -9.93 15.91
C GLY A 107 25.67 -9.34 16.45
N GLU A 108 26.70 -10.21 16.47
CA GLU A 108 28.02 -9.88 17.03
C GLU A 108 28.73 -8.74 16.27
N CYS A 109 28.50 -8.62 14.96
CA CYS A 109 29.11 -7.57 14.14
C CYS A 109 28.76 -6.16 14.63
N ALA A 110 27.58 -5.98 15.24
CA ALA A 110 27.16 -4.69 15.80
C ALA A 110 28.09 -4.20 16.93
N LEU A 111 28.78 -5.10 17.63
CA LEU A 111 29.59 -4.80 18.83
C LEU A 111 31.11 -4.81 18.58
N GLU A 112 31.56 -5.22 17.41
CA GLU A 112 32.97 -5.58 17.19
C GLU A 112 33.88 -4.46 16.71
N SER A 113 33.35 -3.48 15.99
CA SER A 113 34.14 -2.40 15.38
C SER A 113 33.26 -1.20 15.13
N GLY A 114 33.72 0.00 15.49
CA GLY A 114 32.92 1.23 15.39
C GLY A 114 31.77 1.31 16.40
N GLU A 115 30.90 2.30 16.21
CA GLU A 115 29.79 2.59 17.10
C GLU A 115 28.58 1.70 16.80
N ARG A 116 27.97 1.12 17.83
CA ARG A 116 26.85 0.17 17.69
C ARG A 116 25.67 0.75 16.90
N ASN A 117 25.33 2.02 17.13
CA ASN A 117 24.21 2.68 16.45
C ASN A 117 24.51 2.91 14.96
N GLU A 118 25.74 3.26 14.62
CA GLU A 118 26.17 3.42 13.22
C GLU A 118 26.22 2.06 12.50
N ASN A 119 26.66 1.01 13.18
CA ASN A 119 26.61 -0.36 12.65
C ASN A 119 25.18 -0.82 12.38
N ARG A 120 24.22 -0.50 13.26
CA ARG A 120 22.80 -0.80 13.05
C ARG A 120 22.24 -0.07 11.83
N LYS A 121 22.56 1.22 11.66
CA LYS A 121 22.16 1.99 10.48
C LYS A 121 22.78 1.40 9.21
N LEU A 122 24.04 0.98 9.26
CA LEU A 122 24.70 0.29 8.16
C LEU A 122 24.03 -1.06 7.85
N GLY A 123 23.70 -1.88 8.86
CA GLY A 123 22.98 -3.14 8.69
C GLY A 123 21.63 -2.94 7.98
N ALA A 124 20.87 -1.91 8.37
CA ALA A 124 19.64 -1.54 7.67
C ALA A 124 19.90 -1.11 6.21
N ARG A 125 20.96 -0.34 5.93
CA ARG A 125 21.37 0.02 4.55
C ARG A 125 21.72 -1.20 3.70
N VAL A 126 22.45 -2.16 4.27
CA VAL A 126 22.81 -3.42 3.62
C VAL A 126 21.56 -4.20 3.22
N LEU A 127 20.59 -4.33 4.13
CA LEU A 127 19.31 -5.00 3.84
C LEU A 127 18.48 -4.27 2.78
N GLU A 128 18.47 -2.93 2.80
CA GLU A 128 17.82 -2.12 1.77
C GLU A 128 18.36 -2.40 0.37
N GLU A 129 19.68 -2.52 0.23
CA GLU A 129 20.29 -2.79 -1.07
C GLU A 129 19.82 -4.15 -1.63
N ALA A 130 19.72 -5.17 -0.77
CA ALA A 130 19.16 -6.45 -1.20
C ALA A 130 17.68 -6.34 -1.61
N ALA A 131 16.88 -5.51 -0.93
CA ALA A 131 15.48 -5.28 -1.27
C ALA A 131 15.24 -4.36 -2.50
N LYS A 132 16.29 -3.70 -3.03
CA LYS A 132 16.22 -2.93 -4.28
C LYS A 132 16.30 -3.82 -5.52
N SER A 133 17.03 -4.92 -5.45
CA SER A 133 17.11 -5.84 -6.58
C SER A 133 15.82 -6.62 -6.75
N LYS A 134 15.18 -6.45 -7.91
CA LYS A 134 13.93 -7.14 -8.25
C LYS A 134 14.10 -8.66 -8.19
N GLU A 135 15.17 -9.17 -8.77
CA GLU A 135 15.53 -10.58 -8.77
C GLU A 135 15.66 -11.12 -7.34
N LYS A 136 16.36 -10.40 -6.47
CA LYS A 136 16.56 -10.78 -5.07
C LYS A 136 15.24 -10.76 -4.27
N SER A 137 14.38 -9.77 -4.54
CA SER A 137 13.08 -9.63 -3.87
C SER A 137 12.02 -10.64 -4.34
N GLU A 138 12.16 -11.21 -5.53
CA GLU A 138 11.31 -12.30 -6.01
C GLU A 138 11.75 -13.65 -5.42
N GLN A 139 13.05 -13.84 -5.19
CA GLN A 139 13.59 -15.05 -4.55
C GLN A 139 13.29 -15.11 -3.04
N VAL A 140 13.34 -13.97 -2.36
CA VAL A 140 13.08 -13.85 -0.91
C VAL A 140 12.12 -12.68 -0.67
N PRO A 141 10.80 -12.86 -0.83
CA PRO A 141 9.81 -11.79 -0.65
C PRO A 141 9.89 -11.13 0.74
N GLU A 142 10.22 -11.92 1.76
CA GLU A 142 10.35 -11.52 3.17
C GLU A 142 11.38 -10.41 3.37
N ILE A 143 12.35 -10.28 2.46
CA ILE A 143 13.39 -9.25 2.55
C ILE A 143 12.80 -7.85 2.59
N THR A 144 11.68 -7.63 1.91
CA THR A 144 11.02 -6.31 1.87
C THR A 144 10.37 -5.96 3.20
N PHE A 145 9.83 -6.95 3.92
CA PHE A 145 9.28 -6.76 5.26
C PHE A 145 10.40 -6.61 6.30
N LEU A 146 11.44 -7.45 6.23
CA LEU A 146 12.64 -7.34 7.05
C LEU A 146 13.28 -5.95 6.91
N THR A 147 13.45 -5.47 5.68
CA THR A 147 14.03 -4.16 5.39
C THR A 147 13.21 -3.02 5.99
N ALA A 148 11.88 -3.07 5.88
CA ALA A 148 11.01 -2.05 6.47
C ALA A 148 11.17 -2.00 8.00
N ASN A 149 11.22 -3.16 8.65
CA ASN A 149 11.42 -3.25 10.09
C ASN A 149 12.84 -2.83 10.51
N ALA A 150 13.86 -3.20 9.74
CA ALA A 150 15.25 -2.81 9.98
C ALA A 150 15.46 -1.31 9.86
N HIS A 151 14.87 -0.66 8.85
CA HIS A 151 14.94 0.78 8.65
C HIS A 151 14.42 1.55 9.86
N VAL A 152 13.23 1.15 10.35
CA VAL A 152 12.65 1.72 11.56
C VAL A 152 13.54 1.43 12.76
N CYS A 153 13.94 0.17 12.95
CA CYS A 153 14.68 -0.24 14.14
C CYS A 153 15.98 0.55 14.30
N ALA A 154 16.68 0.78 13.19
CA ALA A 154 17.91 1.58 13.15
C ALA A 154 17.70 3.09 13.37
N GLY A 155 16.47 3.55 13.62
CA GLY A 155 16.17 4.97 13.87
C GLY A 155 16.47 5.85 12.66
N ARG A 156 16.31 5.31 11.45
CA ARG A 156 16.57 6.05 10.20
C ARG A 156 15.41 6.92 9.73
N THR A 157 14.33 6.95 10.51
CA THR A 157 13.16 7.79 10.26
C THR A 157 13.34 9.17 10.89
N LYS A 158 12.76 10.20 10.25
CA LYS A 158 12.85 11.59 10.75
C LYS A 158 11.94 11.81 11.97
N TYR A 159 10.80 11.13 11.97
CA TYR A 159 9.84 11.06 13.07
C TYR A 159 9.03 9.76 12.94
N PRO A 160 8.36 9.28 13.99
CA PRO A 160 7.80 7.92 14.03
C PRO A 160 6.82 7.56 12.89
N CYS A 161 6.08 8.54 12.38
CA CYS A 161 5.02 8.37 11.38
C CYS A 161 5.33 9.04 10.05
N ASP A 162 6.60 9.06 9.66
CA ASP A 162 6.99 9.65 8.40
C ASP A 162 6.43 8.88 7.17
N SER A 163 6.29 9.62 6.08
CA SER A 163 5.79 9.09 4.81
C SER A 163 6.71 8.00 4.22
N GLU A 164 8.00 8.02 4.55
CA GLU A 164 8.98 7.03 4.10
C GLU A 164 8.72 5.66 4.72
N ARG A 165 8.47 5.61 6.03
CA ARG A 165 8.09 4.38 6.73
C ARG A 165 6.80 3.79 6.17
N VAL A 166 5.78 4.60 5.95
CA VAL A 166 4.52 4.16 5.31
C VAL A 166 4.81 3.57 3.94
N LYS A 167 5.67 4.20 3.13
CA LYS A 167 6.07 3.72 1.80
C LYS A 167 6.75 2.35 1.87
N LEU A 168 7.67 2.13 2.82
CA LEU A 168 8.36 0.85 3.00
C LEU A 168 7.39 -0.28 3.37
N PHE A 169 6.52 -0.09 4.36
CA PHE A 169 5.54 -1.11 4.73
C PHE A 169 4.49 -1.36 3.65
N ARG A 170 4.09 -0.32 2.89
CA ARG A 170 3.21 -0.50 1.72
C ARG A 170 3.90 -1.28 0.60
N LYS A 171 5.21 -1.10 0.38
CA LYS A 171 5.98 -1.92 -0.57
C LYS A 171 5.97 -3.39 -0.15
N ALA A 172 6.24 -3.68 1.13
CA ALA A 172 6.16 -5.05 1.65
C ALA A 172 4.74 -5.63 1.56
N SER A 173 3.70 -4.84 1.83
CA SER A 173 2.31 -5.26 1.67
C SER A 173 1.97 -5.68 0.23
N ARG A 174 2.45 -4.94 -0.77
CA ARG A 174 2.26 -5.30 -2.19
C ARG A 174 2.93 -6.62 -2.57
N ASN A 175 3.93 -7.05 -1.81
CA ASN A 175 4.60 -8.34 -1.96
C ASN A 175 3.91 -9.48 -1.17
N GLY A 176 2.72 -9.24 -0.60
CA GLY A 176 1.92 -10.26 0.08
C GLY A 176 2.00 -10.27 1.61
N PHE A 177 2.77 -9.36 2.23
CA PHE A 177 2.91 -9.32 3.69
C PHE A 177 1.73 -8.58 4.34
N HIS A 178 0.74 -9.35 4.79
CA HIS A 178 -0.45 -8.82 5.47
C HIS A 178 -0.11 -8.07 6.78
N SER A 179 0.91 -8.50 7.51
CA SER A 179 1.43 -7.79 8.69
C SER A 179 1.93 -6.39 8.33
N ALA A 180 2.63 -6.24 7.21
CA ALA A 180 3.09 -4.95 6.73
C ALA A 180 1.94 -4.01 6.36
N ALA A 181 0.86 -4.55 5.78
CA ALA A 181 -0.35 -3.78 5.48
C ALA A 181 -1.01 -3.24 6.77
N LEU A 182 -1.05 -4.07 7.81
CA LEU A 182 -1.54 -3.69 9.13
C LEU A 182 -0.67 -2.58 9.73
N THR A 183 0.65 -2.75 9.76
CA THR A 183 1.58 -1.73 10.30
C THR A 183 1.47 -0.41 9.55
N ALA A 184 1.40 -0.43 8.22
CA ALA A 184 1.19 0.78 7.42
C ALA A 184 -0.15 1.46 7.75
N ALA A 185 -1.22 0.69 7.93
CA ALA A 185 -2.51 1.23 8.32
C ALA A 185 -2.51 1.80 9.73
N GLU A 186 -1.82 1.17 10.70
CA GLU A 186 -1.70 1.71 12.06
C GLU A 186 -0.98 3.06 12.05
N ILE A 187 0.11 3.20 11.31
CA ILE A 187 0.84 4.47 11.18
C ILE A 187 -0.08 5.55 10.58
N LEU A 188 -0.83 5.22 9.53
CA LEU A 188 -1.76 6.15 8.89
C LEU A 188 -2.94 6.53 9.79
N ILE A 189 -3.48 5.60 10.57
CA ILE A 189 -4.55 5.90 11.55
C ILE A 189 -4.02 6.83 12.63
N THR A 190 -2.84 6.55 13.17
CA THR A 190 -2.25 7.40 14.21
C THR A 190 -1.87 8.78 13.67
N ARG A 191 -1.40 8.85 12.42
CA ARG A 191 -1.14 10.12 11.73
C ARG A 191 -2.42 10.91 11.52
N TYR A 192 -3.46 10.28 10.96
CA TYR A 192 -4.77 10.90 10.75
C TYR A 192 -5.42 11.38 12.05
N GLY A 193 -5.47 10.51 13.05
CA GLY A 193 -6.14 10.77 14.32
C GLY A 193 -5.43 11.75 15.24
N GLY A 194 -4.12 11.95 15.06
CA GLY A 194 -3.34 12.89 15.87
C GLY A 194 -3.50 12.63 17.38
N GLU A 195 -4.13 13.58 18.08
CA GLU A 195 -4.42 13.51 19.51
C GLU A 195 -5.53 12.50 19.87
N TYR A 196 -6.37 12.09 18.92
CA TYR A 196 -7.51 11.19 19.16
C TYR A 196 -7.18 9.70 18.91
N ALA A 197 -5.95 9.39 18.49
CA ALA A 197 -5.54 8.02 18.20
C ALA A 197 -5.22 7.24 19.49
N ASP A 198 -5.44 5.91 19.50
CA ASP A 198 -5.15 5.05 20.66
C ASP A 198 -3.66 5.08 21.06
N LYS A 199 -2.79 5.42 20.12
CA LYS A 199 -1.35 5.64 20.32
C LYS A 199 -1.04 7.14 20.40
N GLU A 200 -1.74 7.86 21.27
CA GLU A 200 -1.58 9.30 21.46
C GLU A 200 -0.09 9.67 21.60
N GLY A 201 0.34 10.69 20.85
CA GLY A 201 1.73 11.13 20.85
C GLY A 201 2.71 10.26 20.05
N ALA A 202 2.31 9.10 19.54
CA ALA A 202 3.21 8.22 18.79
C ALA A 202 3.63 8.81 17.44
N CYS A 203 2.86 9.74 16.86
CA CYS A 203 3.27 10.53 15.70
C CYS A 203 3.62 11.99 16.07
N GLY A 204 3.51 12.35 17.35
CA GLY A 204 3.74 13.70 17.84
C GLY A 204 5.22 13.96 18.06
N SER A 205 5.66 15.18 17.73
CA SER A 205 6.98 15.66 18.12
C SER A 205 6.81 16.73 19.20
N LYS A 206 7.44 16.51 20.35
CA LYS A 206 7.41 17.49 21.44
C LYS A 206 8.34 18.64 21.12
N SER A 207 7.78 19.84 21.03
CA SER A 207 8.55 21.07 20.85
C SER A 207 9.51 21.26 22.03
N ALA A 208 10.81 21.41 21.73
CA ALA A 208 11.84 21.62 22.74
C ALA A 208 11.69 22.95 23.50
N THR A 209 11.00 23.93 22.90
CA THR A 209 10.83 25.28 23.45
C THR A 209 9.50 25.49 24.16
N THR A 210 8.41 24.89 23.69
CA THR A 210 7.06 25.07 24.26
C THR A 210 6.57 23.87 25.04
N GLY A 211 7.20 22.69 24.88
CA GLY A 211 6.73 21.44 25.47
C GLY A 211 5.45 20.88 24.86
N GLU A 212 4.86 21.58 23.88
CA GLU A 212 3.66 21.16 23.17
C GLU A 212 3.95 20.03 22.18
N MET A 213 3.03 19.07 22.08
CA MET A 213 3.06 18.02 21.06
C MET A 213 2.53 18.59 19.74
N THR A 214 3.36 18.54 18.71
CA THR A 214 2.98 18.93 17.35
C THR A 214 2.84 17.69 16.48
N PHE A 215 1.76 17.64 15.69
CA PHE A 215 1.49 16.55 14.75
C PHE A 215 1.56 17.12 13.33
N PRO A 216 2.70 17.00 12.64
CA PRO A 216 2.96 17.74 11.40
C PRO A 216 2.04 17.36 10.21
N GLU A 217 1.42 16.18 10.26
CA GLU A 217 0.60 15.63 9.17
C GLU A 217 -0.80 15.16 9.67
N ALA A 218 -1.30 15.72 10.78
CA ALA A 218 -2.57 15.27 11.35
C ALA A 218 -3.80 15.72 10.54
N ASN A 219 -4.88 14.91 10.64
CA ASN A 219 -6.19 15.15 10.05
C ASN A 219 -6.24 15.15 8.50
N ASP A 220 -5.25 14.59 7.80
CA ASP A 220 -5.32 14.41 6.34
C ASP A 220 -6.34 13.30 5.98
N PRO A 221 -7.48 13.62 5.33
CA PRO A 221 -8.48 12.63 4.95
C PRO A 221 -7.93 11.53 4.03
N ALA A 222 -6.87 11.81 3.25
CA ALA A 222 -6.25 10.82 2.38
C ALA A 222 -5.68 9.64 3.17
N ASP A 223 -5.21 9.87 4.40
CA ASP A 223 -4.65 8.82 5.24
C ASP A 223 -5.69 7.84 5.74
N ALA A 224 -6.87 8.35 6.12
CA ALA A 224 -8.01 7.51 6.48
C ALA A 224 -8.44 6.62 5.30
N VAL A 225 -8.47 7.17 4.08
CA VAL A 225 -8.81 6.41 2.87
C VAL A 225 -7.80 5.30 2.60
N VAL A 226 -6.50 5.63 2.65
CA VAL A 226 -5.44 4.66 2.41
C VAL A 226 -5.45 3.60 3.52
N ALA A 227 -5.64 3.96 4.78
CA ALA A 227 -5.75 3.02 5.89
C ALA A 227 -6.94 2.05 5.69
N LYS A 228 -8.14 2.55 5.34
CA LYS A 228 -9.30 1.70 5.02
C LYS A 228 -9.00 0.75 3.87
N SER A 229 -8.33 1.23 2.82
CA SER A 229 -7.98 0.41 1.66
C SER A 229 -7.01 -0.73 2.00
N LEU A 230 -6.15 -0.53 2.99
CA LEU A 230 -5.20 -1.54 3.49
C LEU A 230 -5.88 -2.53 4.46
N LEU A 231 -6.81 -2.06 5.30
CA LEU A 231 -7.47 -2.89 6.32
C LEU A 231 -8.60 -3.75 5.76
N LYS A 232 -9.40 -3.25 4.80
CA LYS A 232 -10.54 -4.00 4.23
C LYS A 232 -10.13 -5.38 3.69
N PRO A 233 -9.04 -5.52 2.89
CA PRO A 233 -8.58 -6.84 2.44
C PRO A 233 -8.16 -7.78 3.58
N LEU A 234 -7.66 -7.24 4.70
CA LEU A 234 -7.21 -8.04 5.84
C LEU A 234 -8.34 -8.74 6.59
N LEU A 235 -9.59 -8.29 6.42
CA LEU A 235 -10.77 -8.93 7.00
C LEU A 235 -10.99 -10.36 6.48
N ALA A 236 -10.42 -10.71 5.33
CA ALA A 236 -10.45 -12.06 4.76
C ALA A 236 -9.22 -12.91 5.15
N THR A 237 -8.36 -12.42 6.05
CA THR A 237 -7.09 -13.06 6.43
C THR A 237 -7.07 -13.43 7.91
N SER A 238 -5.99 -14.04 8.40
CA SER A 238 -5.79 -14.33 9.84
C SER A 238 -5.66 -13.08 10.73
N LEU A 239 -5.57 -11.89 10.13
CA LEU A 239 -5.52 -10.61 10.84
C LEU A 239 -6.89 -9.93 10.96
N ASP A 240 -7.98 -10.61 10.61
CA ASP A 240 -9.36 -10.10 10.61
C ASP A 240 -9.74 -9.37 11.92
N LYS A 241 -9.43 -9.99 13.07
CA LYS A 241 -9.77 -9.41 14.39
C LYS A 241 -9.05 -8.09 14.61
N LYS A 242 -7.75 -8.04 14.31
CA LYS A 242 -6.94 -6.82 14.46
C LYS A 242 -7.40 -5.75 13.48
N ALA A 243 -7.63 -6.12 12.22
CA ALA A 243 -8.10 -5.20 11.19
C ALA A 243 -9.47 -4.61 11.52
N LYS A 244 -10.40 -5.43 12.04
CA LYS A 244 -11.72 -4.98 12.48
C LYS A 244 -11.65 -4.00 13.65
N THR A 245 -10.75 -4.24 14.62
CA THR A 245 -10.53 -3.30 15.72
C THR A 245 -10.01 -1.95 15.21
N ARG A 246 -9.03 -1.97 14.30
CA ARG A 246 -8.47 -0.74 13.71
C ARG A 246 -9.46 0.03 12.83
N LEU A 247 -10.34 -0.67 12.11
CA LEU A 247 -11.42 0.00 11.37
C LEU A 247 -12.41 0.71 12.31
N LYS A 248 -12.77 0.07 13.44
CA LYS A 248 -13.64 0.70 14.45
C LYS A 248 -12.99 1.90 15.14
N GLU A 249 -11.68 1.83 15.40
CA GLU A 249 -10.91 2.96 15.92
C GLU A 249 -10.96 4.13 14.94
N LEU A 250 -10.71 3.87 13.66
CA LEU A 250 -10.77 4.89 12.62
C LEU A 250 -12.17 5.53 12.49
N GLU A 251 -13.23 4.73 12.56
CA GLU A 251 -14.62 5.23 12.55
C GLU A 251 -14.89 6.17 13.72
N LYS A 252 -14.44 5.81 14.94
CA LYS A 252 -14.57 6.69 16.12
C LYS A 252 -13.79 7.99 15.96
N ILE A 253 -12.58 7.93 15.43
CA ILE A 253 -11.75 9.12 15.18
C ILE A 253 -12.46 10.04 14.17
N GLU A 254 -13.02 9.48 13.09
CA GLU A 254 -13.79 10.25 12.10
C GLU A 254 -15.01 10.92 12.72
N GLU A 255 -15.81 10.20 13.52
CA GLU A 255 -16.96 10.76 14.23
C GLU A 255 -16.57 11.91 15.16
N THR A 256 -15.44 11.77 15.86
CA THR A 256 -14.95 12.79 16.80
C THR A 256 -14.44 14.03 16.08
N LEU A 257 -13.73 13.86 14.96
CA LEU A 257 -13.22 14.96 14.15
C LEU A 257 -14.34 15.73 13.44
N ILE A 258 -15.37 15.03 12.96
CA ILE A 258 -16.56 15.64 12.34
C ILE A 258 -17.38 16.37 13.42
N GLY A 259 -17.64 15.73 14.57
CA GLY A 259 -18.37 16.33 15.68
C GLY A 259 -17.66 17.54 16.31
N GLY A 260 -16.34 17.56 16.28
CA GLY A 260 -15.51 18.67 16.72
C GLY A 260 -15.33 19.79 15.69
N GLY A 261 -15.94 19.68 14.50
CA GLY A 261 -15.86 20.69 13.44
C GLY A 261 -14.48 20.82 12.77
N LYS A 262 -13.59 19.84 12.95
CA LYS A 262 -12.24 19.82 12.34
C LYS A 262 -12.24 19.27 10.91
N LEU A 263 -13.31 18.58 10.49
CA LEU A 263 -13.55 18.14 9.12
C LEU A 263 -14.95 18.53 8.63
N GLU A 264 -15.06 18.94 7.37
CA GLU A 264 -16.36 19.11 6.71
C GLU A 264 -16.98 17.73 6.37
N PRO A 265 -18.29 17.53 6.63
CA PRO A 265 -18.95 16.23 6.50
C PRO A 265 -19.00 15.69 5.05
N ASP A 266 -18.91 16.55 4.04
CA ASP A 266 -18.95 16.15 2.63
C ASP A 266 -17.68 15.41 2.17
N VAL A 267 -16.52 15.72 2.76
CA VAL A 267 -15.24 15.09 2.37
C VAL A 267 -15.12 13.69 2.97
N ALA A 268 -15.52 13.49 4.23
CA ALA A 268 -15.46 12.18 4.88
C ALA A 268 -16.35 11.12 4.20
N MET A 269 -17.53 11.54 3.71
CA MET A 269 -18.50 10.68 3.05
C MET A 269 -18.13 10.34 1.60
N GLN A 270 -17.59 11.29 0.83
CA GLN A 270 -17.14 11.03 -0.55
C GLN A 270 -15.88 10.14 -0.60
N MET A 271 -15.06 10.15 0.45
CA MET A 271 -13.78 9.46 0.48
C MET A 271 -13.88 7.94 0.73
N ALA A 272 -14.99 7.45 1.30
CA ALA A 272 -15.17 6.03 1.61
C ALA A 272 -15.55 5.14 0.39
N ASP A 273 -16.26 5.71 -0.59
CA ASP A 273 -16.80 4.98 -1.74
C ASP A 273 -15.94 5.11 -3.01
N VAL A 274 -15.26 6.24 -3.21
CA VAL A 274 -14.68 6.56 -4.52
C VAL A 274 -13.48 5.68 -4.90
N VAL A 275 -12.62 5.28 -3.97
CA VAL A 275 -11.37 4.56 -4.32
C VAL A 275 -11.59 3.07 -4.60
N VAL A 276 -12.45 2.40 -3.82
CA VAL A 276 -12.76 0.97 -4.04
C VAL A 276 -13.66 0.81 -5.26
N ASP A 277 -14.61 1.73 -5.45
CA ASP A 277 -15.60 1.64 -6.52
C ASP A 277 -14.98 2.01 -7.89
N ILE A 278 -14.09 3.01 -7.96
CA ILE A 278 -13.38 3.32 -9.22
C ILE A 278 -12.39 2.22 -9.60
N GLY A 279 -11.59 1.71 -8.65
CA GLY A 279 -10.62 0.64 -8.94
C GLY A 279 -11.29 -0.66 -9.42
N LEU A 280 -12.37 -1.07 -8.76
CA LEU A 280 -13.13 -2.26 -9.11
C LEU A 280 -13.91 -2.09 -10.43
N LYS A 281 -14.52 -0.92 -10.67
CA LYS A 281 -15.24 -0.63 -11.94
C LYS A 281 -14.30 -0.60 -13.13
N ILE A 282 -13.08 -0.07 -12.98
CA ILE A 282 -12.07 -0.09 -14.05
C ILE A 282 -11.64 -1.53 -14.34
N LEU A 283 -11.37 -2.35 -13.31
CA LEU A 283 -10.99 -3.75 -13.48
C LEU A 283 -12.10 -4.58 -14.16
N ILE A 284 -13.34 -4.42 -13.72
CA ILE A 284 -14.51 -5.09 -14.32
C ILE A 284 -14.70 -4.61 -15.76
N GLY A 285 -14.56 -3.31 -16.02
CA GLY A 285 -14.63 -2.74 -17.36
C GLY A 285 -13.60 -3.35 -18.30
N VAL A 286 -12.35 -3.48 -17.87
CA VAL A 286 -11.27 -4.11 -18.64
C VAL A 286 -11.55 -5.60 -18.87
N CYS A 287 -11.99 -6.34 -17.84
CA CYS A 287 -12.38 -7.75 -17.99
C CYS A 287 -13.54 -7.95 -18.98
N VAL A 288 -14.59 -7.12 -18.90
CA VAL A 288 -15.73 -7.18 -19.83
C VAL A 288 -15.27 -6.88 -21.26
N VAL A 289 -14.44 -5.85 -21.45
CA VAL A 289 -13.91 -5.51 -22.78
C VAL A 289 -13.04 -6.65 -23.32
N CYS A 290 -12.15 -7.23 -22.53
CA CYS A 290 -11.31 -8.37 -22.92
C CYS A 290 -12.14 -9.61 -23.30
N VAL A 291 -13.18 -9.94 -22.54
CA VAL A 291 -14.07 -11.08 -22.82
C VAL A 291 -14.88 -10.84 -24.10
N VAL A 292 -15.43 -9.64 -24.28
CA VAL A 292 -16.20 -9.26 -25.48
C VAL A 292 -15.31 -9.26 -26.73
N PHE A 293 -14.04 -8.84 -26.61
CA PHE A 293 -13.11 -8.80 -27.73
C PHE A 293 -12.61 -10.20 -28.11
N LYS A 294 -12.32 -11.09 -27.13
CA LYS A 294 -11.89 -12.48 -27.41
C LYS A 294 -13.00 -13.39 -27.91
N PHE A 295 -14.26 -13.16 -27.51
CA PHE A 295 -15.40 -14.01 -27.86
C PHE A 295 -16.41 -13.30 -28.79
N ARG A 296 -15.91 -12.42 -29.67
CA ARG A 296 -16.71 -11.60 -30.59
C ARG A 296 -17.64 -12.41 -31.52
N GLU A 297 -17.33 -13.68 -31.79
CA GLU A 297 -18.03 -14.51 -32.78
C GLU A 297 -18.97 -15.57 -32.20
N THR A 298 -19.05 -15.75 -30.88
CA THR A 298 -19.91 -16.78 -30.28
C THR A 298 -21.31 -16.25 -29.95
N ARG A 299 -22.35 -16.96 -30.43
CA ARG A 299 -23.78 -16.60 -30.24
C ARG A 299 -24.18 -16.44 -28.76
N LEU A 300 -23.47 -17.12 -27.85
CA LEU A 300 -23.70 -17.07 -26.41
C LEU A 300 -23.47 -15.67 -25.80
N VAL A 301 -22.47 -14.93 -26.28
CA VAL A 301 -22.15 -13.59 -25.76
C VAL A 301 -23.26 -12.59 -26.11
N SER A 302 -23.87 -12.72 -27.29
CA SER A 302 -24.99 -11.86 -27.70
C SER A 302 -26.25 -12.07 -26.84
N ALA A 303 -26.51 -13.31 -26.42
CA ALA A 303 -27.64 -13.66 -25.55
C ALA A 303 -27.39 -13.19 -24.10
N ALA A 304 -26.19 -13.42 -23.56
CA ALA A 304 -25.81 -12.96 -22.24
C ALA A 304 -25.83 -11.43 -22.12
N PHE A 305 -25.38 -10.71 -23.16
CA PHE A 305 -25.39 -9.26 -23.20
C PHE A 305 -26.81 -8.67 -23.34
N ALA A 306 -27.69 -9.33 -24.11
CA ALA A 306 -29.10 -8.96 -24.19
C ALA A 306 -29.83 -9.15 -22.85
N PHE A 307 -29.46 -10.19 -22.09
CA PHE A 307 -29.99 -10.45 -20.75
C PHE A 307 -29.51 -9.40 -19.74
N LEU A 308 -28.21 -9.08 -19.73
CA LEU A 308 -27.63 -8.02 -18.89
C LEU A 308 -28.21 -6.63 -19.20
N CYS A 309 -28.44 -6.31 -20.47
CA CYS A 309 -29.09 -5.05 -20.88
C CYS A 309 -30.55 -4.95 -20.46
N LYS A 310 -31.27 -6.08 -20.33
CA LYS A 310 -32.65 -6.11 -19.82
C LYS A 310 -32.72 -5.83 -18.32
N ILE A 311 -31.73 -6.31 -17.56
CA ILE A 311 -31.69 -6.16 -16.10
C ILE A 311 -31.20 -4.77 -15.69
N THR A 312 -30.19 -4.23 -16.38
CA THR A 312 -29.51 -2.99 -15.93
C THR A 312 -30.08 -1.70 -16.52
N GLY A 313 -30.94 -1.76 -17.55
CA GLY A 313 -31.58 -0.58 -18.14
C GLY A 313 -30.63 0.48 -18.75
N ALA A 314 -29.33 0.23 -18.79
CA ALA A 314 -28.32 1.23 -19.14
C ALA A 314 -28.21 1.42 -20.66
N SER A 315 -28.78 2.52 -21.16
CA SER A 315 -28.73 2.93 -22.59
C SER A 315 -27.30 3.16 -23.11
N ALA A 316 -26.35 3.49 -22.22
CA ALA A 316 -24.94 3.69 -22.53
C ALA A 316 -24.22 2.38 -22.94
N VAL A 317 -24.50 1.28 -22.23
CA VAL A 317 -23.90 -0.04 -22.48
C VAL A 317 -24.32 -0.58 -23.85
N ARG A 318 -25.58 -0.32 -24.25
CA ARG A 318 -26.14 -0.69 -25.56
C ARG A 318 -25.59 0.15 -26.72
N ARG A 319 -25.15 1.39 -26.45
CA ARG A 319 -24.44 2.25 -27.41
C ARG A 319 -23.00 1.81 -27.58
N PHE A 320 -22.32 1.51 -26.48
CA PHE A 320 -20.93 1.06 -26.48
C PHE A 320 -20.76 -0.30 -27.18
N TYR A 321 -21.69 -1.23 -26.95
CA TYR A 321 -21.71 -2.53 -27.66
C TYR A 321 -21.95 -2.39 -29.17
N ARG A 322 -22.86 -1.50 -29.59
CA ARG A 322 -23.09 -1.19 -31.01
C ARG A 322 -21.88 -0.52 -31.67
N PHE A 323 -21.21 0.36 -30.93
CA PHE A 323 -19.95 0.99 -31.36
C PHE A 323 -18.85 -0.06 -31.59
N LEU A 324 -18.70 -1.01 -30.67
CA LEU A 324 -17.72 -2.11 -30.79
C LEU A 324 -18.07 -3.11 -31.91
N ARG A 325 -19.35 -3.24 -32.28
CA ARG A 325 -19.79 -4.18 -33.34
C ARG A 325 -19.70 -3.60 -34.76
N GLY A 326 -19.61 -2.27 -34.90
CA GLY A 326 -19.46 -1.61 -36.20
C GLY A 326 -20.74 -1.42 -37.02
N ASP A 327 -21.92 -1.68 -36.45
CA ASP A 327 -23.22 -1.57 -37.15
C ASP A 327 -23.69 -0.10 -37.25
N PHE A 328 -23.14 0.69 -38.18
CA PHE A 328 -23.54 2.09 -38.40
C PHE A 328 -24.65 2.29 -39.46
N ASP A 329 -24.89 1.34 -40.37
CA ASP A 329 -25.69 1.61 -41.58
C ASP A 329 -27.21 1.66 -41.40
N ALA A 330 -27.78 1.02 -40.37
CA ALA A 330 -29.24 1.01 -40.18
C ALA A 330 -29.80 2.28 -39.51
N SER A 331 -28.96 3.01 -38.76
CA SER A 331 -29.42 4.16 -37.95
C SER A 331 -29.39 5.50 -38.70
N ALA A 332 -28.66 5.59 -39.82
CA ALA A 332 -28.61 6.78 -40.67
C ALA A 332 -29.92 7.01 -41.45
N ARG A 333 -30.59 5.95 -41.92
CA ARG A 333 -31.83 6.08 -42.73
C ARG A 333 -33.04 6.57 -41.94
N VAL A 334 -33.15 6.24 -40.65
CA VAL A 334 -34.31 6.66 -39.82
C VAL A 334 -34.23 8.14 -39.42
N ASN A 335 -33.02 8.68 -39.27
CA ASN A 335 -32.81 10.08 -38.92
C ASN A 335 -33.01 11.03 -40.11
N ALA A 336 -32.77 10.59 -41.35
CA ALA A 336 -33.07 11.39 -42.54
C ALA A 336 -34.58 11.64 -42.71
N GLY A 337 -35.43 10.64 -42.45
CA GLY A 337 -36.90 10.77 -42.53
C GLY A 337 -37.49 11.69 -41.44
N ARG A 338 -37.00 11.59 -40.19
CA ARG A 338 -37.43 12.47 -39.09
C ARG A 338 -36.89 13.89 -39.19
N ALA A 339 -35.71 14.08 -39.80
CA ALA A 339 -35.19 15.41 -40.10
C ALA A 339 -35.97 16.08 -41.25
N GLY A 340 -36.37 15.31 -42.26
CA GLY A 340 -37.25 15.75 -43.34
C GLY A 340 -38.62 16.23 -42.83
N SER A 341 -39.31 15.44 -42.01
CA SER A 341 -40.64 15.82 -41.51
C SER A 341 -40.62 17.06 -40.58
N ARG A 342 -39.52 17.26 -39.84
CA ARG A 342 -39.33 18.48 -39.04
C ARG A 342 -38.98 19.71 -39.87
N ALA A 343 -38.34 19.54 -41.03
CA ALA A 343 -38.08 20.63 -41.97
C ALA A 343 -39.38 21.05 -42.68
N GLU A 344 -40.22 20.09 -43.05
CA GLU A 344 -41.53 20.31 -43.68
C GLU A 344 -42.51 21.02 -42.73
N MET A 345 -42.62 20.55 -41.48
CA MET A 345 -43.40 21.22 -40.42
C MET A 345 -42.93 22.67 -40.14
N ARG A 346 -41.62 22.95 -40.25
CA ARG A 346 -41.09 24.31 -40.10
C ARG A 346 -41.36 25.19 -41.31
N ALA A 347 -41.45 24.62 -42.51
CA ALA A 347 -41.81 25.35 -43.73
C ALA A 347 -43.30 25.73 -43.72
N GLU A 348 -44.18 24.82 -43.28
CA GLU A 348 -45.61 25.09 -43.11
C GLU A 348 -45.89 26.11 -42.00
N ALA A 349 -45.23 25.98 -40.85
CA ALA A 349 -45.35 26.97 -39.77
C ALA A 349 -44.91 28.38 -40.20
N LYS A 350 -43.87 28.49 -41.05
CA LYS A 350 -43.44 29.78 -41.62
C LYS A 350 -44.42 30.33 -42.65
N ARG A 351 -45.16 29.50 -43.38
CA ARG A 351 -46.23 29.94 -44.30
C ARG A 351 -47.44 30.46 -43.52
N MET A 352 -47.90 29.71 -42.52
CA MET A 352 -49.01 30.15 -41.65
C MET A 352 -48.67 31.45 -40.90
N ALA A 353 -47.44 31.59 -40.40
CA ALA A 353 -47.00 32.83 -39.75
C ALA A 353 -46.99 34.04 -40.71
N LYS A 354 -46.60 33.84 -41.99
CA LYS A 354 -46.65 34.90 -43.01
C LYS A 354 -48.08 35.29 -43.38
N GLU A 355 -49.01 34.34 -43.43
CA GLU A 355 -50.43 34.62 -43.69
C GLU A 355 -51.09 35.36 -42.51
N LEU A 356 -50.79 34.97 -41.27
CA LEU A 356 -51.26 35.67 -40.07
C LEU A 356 -50.70 37.10 -40.01
N TYR A 357 -49.43 37.30 -40.39
CA TYR A 357 -48.83 38.64 -40.44
C TYR A 357 -49.43 39.52 -41.55
N LYS A 358 -49.72 38.96 -42.73
CA LYS A 358 -50.42 39.67 -43.82
C LYS A 358 -51.86 40.04 -43.44
N ASN A 359 -52.56 39.16 -42.74
CA ASN A 359 -53.94 39.40 -42.31
C ASN A 359 -54.01 40.36 -41.11
N GLY A 360 -53.00 40.38 -40.24
CA GLY A 360 -52.84 41.39 -39.20
C GLY A 360 -52.61 42.78 -39.77
N LYS A 361 -51.76 42.91 -40.79
CA LYS A 361 -51.48 44.20 -41.45
C LYS A 361 -52.66 44.77 -42.26
N LYS A 362 -53.64 43.93 -42.63
CA LYS A 362 -54.89 44.34 -43.29
C LYS A 362 -55.97 44.80 -42.31
N LYS A 363 -55.79 44.62 -40.99
CA LYS A 363 -56.74 45.07 -39.95
C LYS A 363 -56.36 46.41 -39.31
N GLU A 364 -55.21 46.98 -39.66
CA GLU A 364 -54.72 48.28 -39.15
C GLU A 364 -54.70 49.39 -40.24
N THR A 365 -55.39 49.19 -41.35
CA THR A 365 -55.77 50.21 -42.34
C THR A 365 -57.25 50.04 -42.61
#